data_AF-A0A1Q7UDQ1-F1
#
_entry.id   AF-A0A1Q7UDQ1-F1
#
_cell.length_a   1.000
_cell.length_b   1.000
_cell.length_c   1.000
_cell.angle_alpha   90.00
_cell.angle_beta   90.00
_cell.angle_gamma   90.00
#
_symmetry.space_group_name_H-M   'P 1'
#
loop_
_entity.id
_entity.type
_entity.pdbx_description
1 polymer ?
#
loop_
_entity_poly.entity_id
_entity_poly.type
_entity_poly.pdbx_seq_one_letter_code
_entity_poly.pdbx_strand_id
1 'polypeptide(L)'
;MSTLRAREPGWADVLEDHASEWTTARRLVGQLGACEAAALAFCRLLERWARGDAYPSTAGGREAALRHAADRAETALAGLDRPLDRYLLELESDRAEGRSWYGGPGAGELLEWEPILKRAGVSACPTRVAQAYLELAVLVRALQGLADMARIEAAPDRSSLWAGLFDLRENLERAAIDLRALAA
;
A
#
# COMPACT_ATOMS: atom_id res chain seq x y z
N MET A 1 17.34 34.56 -12.26
CA MET A 1 16.28 34.13 -11.32
C MET A 1 15.73 32.82 -11.83
N SER A 2 16.25 31.70 -11.31
CA SER A 2 15.86 30.36 -11.76
C SER A 2 14.50 30.03 -11.16
N THR A 3 13.51 29.85 -12.01
CA THR A 3 12.19 29.35 -11.63
C THR A 3 12.34 27.91 -11.15
N LEU A 4 12.45 27.72 -9.83
CA LEU A 4 12.09 26.45 -9.21
C LEU A 4 10.65 26.17 -9.63
N ARG A 5 10.45 25.23 -10.56
CA ARG A 5 9.12 24.65 -10.75
C ARG A 5 8.72 24.14 -9.37
N ALA A 6 7.71 24.77 -8.77
CA ALA A 6 7.12 24.26 -7.54
C ALA A 6 6.76 22.79 -7.81
N ARG A 7 7.29 21.89 -6.99
CA ARG A 7 6.96 20.47 -7.06
C ARG A 7 5.45 20.35 -6.87
N GLU A 8 4.80 19.51 -7.68
CA GLU A 8 3.37 19.24 -7.49
C GLU A 8 3.14 18.61 -6.10
N PRO A 9 2.11 19.07 -5.36
CA PRO A 9 1.77 18.49 -4.06
C PRO A 9 1.35 17.03 -4.24
N GLY A 10 1.73 16.19 -3.29
CA GLY A 10 1.45 14.77 -3.24
C GLY A 10 0.93 14.33 -1.87
N TRP A 11 0.76 13.02 -1.71
CA TRP A 11 0.20 12.45 -0.48
C TRP A 11 1.06 12.74 0.76
N ALA A 12 2.38 12.89 0.57
CA ALA A 12 3.30 13.22 1.65
C ALA A 12 3.00 14.60 2.24
N ASP A 13 2.70 15.59 1.38
CA ASP A 13 2.39 16.96 1.81
C ASP A 13 1.11 16.97 2.67
N VAL A 14 0.09 16.15 2.32
CA VAL A 14 -1.14 16.01 3.14
C VAL A 14 -0.86 15.51 4.55
N LEU A 15 0.05 14.55 4.70
CA LEU A 15 0.43 14.01 6.02
C LEU A 15 1.29 15.00 6.80
N GLU A 16 2.19 15.72 6.13
CA GLU A 16 3.01 16.74 6.78
C GLU A 16 2.16 17.91 7.30
N ASP A 17 1.14 18.34 6.54
CA ASP A 17 0.23 19.44 6.90
C ASP A 17 -0.67 19.12 8.10
N HIS A 18 -1.00 17.84 8.32
CA HIS A 18 -1.85 17.39 9.43
C HIS A 18 -1.07 16.95 10.67
N ALA A 19 0.26 16.89 10.58
CA ALA A 19 1.10 16.41 11.65
C ALA A 19 1.22 17.40 12.80
N SER A 20 1.05 16.89 14.02
CA SER A 20 1.38 17.64 15.23
C SER A 20 2.90 17.72 15.43
N GLU A 21 3.64 16.66 15.07
CA GLU A 21 5.10 16.60 15.14
C GLU A 21 5.74 16.27 13.78
N TRP A 22 6.59 17.17 13.29
CA TRP A 22 7.30 16.98 12.00
C TRP A 22 8.14 15.67 11.96
N THR A 23 8.74 15.28 13.08
CA THR A 23 9.53 14.04 13.15
C THR A 23 8.70 12.79 12.99
N THR A 24 7.45 12.79 13.46
CA THR A 24 6.50 11.69 13.26
C THR A 24 6.09 11.62 11.80
N ALA A 25 5.69 12.74 11.21
CA ALA A 25 5.32 12.84 9.80
C ALA A 25 6.43 12.34 8.88
N ARG A 26 7.66 12.83 9.06
CA ARG A 26 8.82 12.45 8.25
C ARG A 26 9.10 10.94 8.30
N ARG A 27 8.95 10.32 9.48
CA ARG A 27 9.15 8.87 9.64
C ARG A 27 8.04 8.10 8.95
N LEU A 28 6.78 8.51 9.14
CA LEU A 28 5.63 7.88 8.51
C LEU A 28 5.72 7.98 6.98
N VAL A 29 5.99 9.16 6.44
CA VAL A 29 6.18 9.39 4.99
C VAL A 29 7.28 8.50 4.43
N GLY A 30 8.43 8.41 5.12
CA GLY A 30 9.51 7.51 4.71
C GLY A 30 9.08 6.05 4.63
N GLN A 31 8.32 5.56 5.62
CA GLN A 31 7.86 4.17 5.65
C GLN A 31 6.73 3.90 4.67
N LEU A 32 5.75 4.79 4.54
CA LEU A 32 4.70 4.67 3.53
C LEU A 32 5.27 4.67 2.12
N GLY A 33 6.31 5.47 1.83
CA GLY A 33 7.01 5.43 0.56
C GLY A 33 7.71 4.08 0.30
N ALA A 34 8.28 3.46 1.33
CA ALA A 34 8.83 2.11 1.22
C ALA A 34 7.73 1.06 0.97
N CYS A 35 6.60 1.17 1.67
CA CYS A 35 5.43 0.31 1.49
C CYS A 35 4.85 0.45 0.08
N GLU A 36 4.67 1.68 -0.42
CA GLU A 36 4.18 1.97 -1.78
C GLU A 36 5.08 1.33 -2.84
N ALA A 37 6.40 1.51 -2.71
CA ALA A 37 7.36 0.94 -3.65
C ALA A 37 7.35 -0.60 -3.64
N ALA A 38 7.24 -1.22 -2.47
CA ALA A 38 7.17 -2.68 -2.34
C ALA A 38 5.82 -3.24 -2.85
N ALA A 39 4.71 -2.57 -2.51
CA ALA A 39 3.38 -2.90 -2.98
C ALA A 39 3.29 -2.85 -4.51
N LEU A 40 3.77 -1.76 -5.13
CA LEU A 40 3.81 -1.62 -6.58
C LEU A 40 4.64 -2.72 -7.24
N ALA A 41 5.78 -3.10 -6.66
CA ALA A 41 6.60 -4.19 -7.20
C ALA A 41 5.87 -5.54 -7.14
N PHE A 42 5.22 -5.84 -6.02
CA PHE A 42 4.42 -7.05 -5.83
C PHE A 42 3.22 -7.10 -6.79
N CYS A 43 2.39 -6.05 -6.83
CA CYS A 43 1.22 -5.98 -7.71
C CYS A 43 1.62 -6.08 -9.18
N ARG A 44 2.64 -5.33 -9.62
CA ARG A 44 3.10 -5.39 -11.02
C ARG A 44 3.63 -6.76 -11.42
N LEU A 45 4.30 -7.48 -10.52
CA LEU A 45 4.74 -8.85 -10.78
C LEU A 45 3.55 -9.76 -11.11
N LEU A 46 2.51 -9.71 -10.26
CA LEU A 46 1.31 -10.53 -10.43
C LEU A 46 0.49 -10.13 -11.66
N GLU A 47 0.31 -8.83 -11.89
CA GLU A 47 -0.38 -8.32 -13.07
C GLU A 47 0.33 -8.70 -14.38
N ARG A 48 1.66 -8.76 -14.40
CA ARG A 48 2.42 -9.25 -15.56
C ARG A 48 2.04 -10.70 -15.87
N TRP A 49 1.98 -11.56 -14.87
CA TRP A 49 1.55 -12.95 -15.05
C TRP A 49 0.07 -13.07 -15.44
N ALA A 50 -0.78 -12.19 -14.92
CA ALA A 50 -2.18 -12.08 -15.33
C ALA A 50 -2.30 -11.78 -16.83
N ARG A 51 -1.44 -10.91 -17.36
CA ARG A 51 -1.31 -10.58 -18.80
C ARG A 51 -0.58 -11.66 -19.61
N GLY A 52 -0.08 -12.72 -18.99
CA GLY A 52 0.62 -13.82 -19.66
C GLY A 52 2.12 -13.61 -19.88
N ASP A 53 2.73 -12.61 -19.23
CA ASP A 53 4.18 -12.43 -19.25
C ASP A 53 4.85 -13.62 -18.54
N ALA A 54 5.79 -14.25 -19.23
CA ALA A 54 6.49 -15.44 -18.77
C ALA A 54 7.78 -15.14 -18.01
N TYR A 55 8.11 -13.88 -17.66
CA TYR A 55 9.31 -13.55 -16.89
C TYR A 55 9.09 -13.62 -15.36
N PRO A 56 10.05 -14.16 -14.57
CA PRO A 56 11.22 -14.94 -15.01
C PRO A 56 10.84 -16.21 -15.79
N SER A 57 11.67 -16.64 -16.75
CA SER A 57 11.31 -17.68 -17.74
C SER A 57 11.04 -19.06 -17.14
N THR A 58 11.55 -19.34 -15.94
CA THR A 58 11.38 -20.62 -15.25
C THR A 58 10.36 -20.53 -14.12
N ALA A 59 9.66 -21.63 -13.85
CA ALA A 59 8.74 -21.74 -12.72
C ALA A 59 9.43 -21.43 -11.38
N GLY A 60 10.60 -22.02 -11.12
CA GLY A 60 11.38 -21.74 -9.91
C GLY A 60 11.86 -20.29 -9.81
N GLY A 61 12.17 -19.64 -10.95
CA GLY A 61 12.48 -18.22 -10.98
C GLY A 61 11.27 -17.34 -10.62
N ARG A 62 10.07 -17.72 -11.06
CA ARG A 62 8.83 -17.04 -10.69
C ARG A 62 8.49 -17.24 -9.21
N GLU A 63 8.67 -18.44 -8.67
CA GLU A 63 8.52 -18.72 -7.24
C GLU A 63 9.44 -17.81 -6.40
N ALA A 64 10.73 -17.75 -6.77
CA ALA A 64 11.71 -16.91 -6.07
C ALA A 64 11.38 -15.41 -6.20
N ALA A 65 10.89 -14.96 -7.36
CA ALA A 65 10.48 -13.58 -7.56
C ALA A 65 9.26 -13.21 -6.69
N LEU A 66 8.26 -14.11 -6.57
CA LEU A 66 7.11 -13.90 -5.70
C LEU A 66 7.55 -13.85 -4.24
N ARG A 67 8.37 -14.81 -3.80
CA ARG A 67 8.90 -14.85 -2.43
C ARG A 67 9.63 -13.56 -2.08
N HIS A 68 10.52 -13.10 -2.96
CA HIS A 68 11.29 -11.87 -2.75
C HIS A 68 10.40 -10.63 -2.70
N ALA A 69 9.40 -10.53 -3.59
CA ALA A 69 8.46 -9.43 -3.57
C ALA A 69 7.61 -9.44 -2.29
N ALA A 70 7.18 -10.62 -1.83
CA ALA A 70 6.42 -10.79 -0.60
C ALA A 70 7.24 -10.42 0.64
N ASP A 71 8.48 -10.91 0.75
CA ASP A 71 9.43 -10.60 1.81
C ASP A 71 9.71 -9.09 1.93
N ARG A 72 9.93 -8.43 0.79
CA ARG A 72 10.14 -6.98 0.75
C ARG A 72 8.91 -6.19 1.19
N ALA A 73 7.71 -6.60 0.76
CA ALA A 73 6.47 -5.96 1.16
C ALA A 73 6.20 -6.18 2.65
N GLU A 74 6.37 -7.40 3.15
CA GLU A 74 6.24 -7.73 4.58
C GLU A 74 7.20 -6.88 5.44
N THR A 75 8.47 -6.79 5.03
CA THR A 75 9.47 -5.98 5.74
C THR A 75 9.08 -4.50 5.80
N ALA A 76 8.55 -3.96 4.70
CA ALA A 76 8.10 -2.57 4.66
C ALA A 76 6.88 -2.35 5.58
N LEU A 77 5.90 -3.25 5.55
CA LEU A 77 4.71 -3.18 6.43
C LEU A 77 5.09 -3.34 7.91
N ALA A 78 6.03 -4.22 8.25
CA ALA A 78 6.53 -4.35 9.61
C ALA A 78 7.21 -3.06 10.12
N GLY A 79 7.82 -2.29 9.21
CA GLY A 79 8.38 -0.97 9.51
C GLY A 79 7.35 0.15 9.72
N LEU A 80 6.11 -0.05 9.27
CA LEU A 80 5.03 0.94 9.29
C LEU A 80 4.31 1.02 10.64
N ASP A 81 4.24 -0.09 11.37
CA ASP A 81 3.46 -0.27 12.60
C ASP A 81 3.61 0.89 13.61
N ARG A 82 4.81 1.06 14.17
CA ARG A 82 5.10 2.13 15.15
C ARG A 82 4.87 3.56 14.64
N PRO A 83 5.39 3.99 13.46
CA PRO A 83 5.18 5.35 13.01
C PRO A 83 3.72 5.65 12.67
N LEU A 84 2.96 4.66 12.18
CA LEU A 84 1.54 4.83 11.89
C LEU A 84 0.72 4.95 13.18
N ASP A 85 0.97 4.09 14.18
CA ASP A 85 0.32 4.17 15.49
C ASP A 85 0.55 5.53 16.15
N ARG A 86 1.81 5.99 16.16
CA ARG A 86 2.13 7.29 16.75
C ARG A 86 1.41 8.43 16.03
N TYR A 87 1.40 8.40 14.69
CA TYR A 87 0.72 9.41 13.90
C TYR A 87 -0.79 9.40 14.11
N LEU A 88 -1.42 8.23 14.19
CA LEU A 88 -2.86 8.09 14.47
C LEU A 88 -3.23 8.68 15.84
N LEU A 89 -2.42 8.48 16.87
CA LEU A 89 -2.61 9.11 18.18
C LEU A 89 -2.46 10.63 18.10
N GLU A 90 -1.46 11.12 17.36
CA GLU A 90 -1.25 12.55 17.13
C GLU A 90 -2.34 13.19 16.27
N LEU A 91 -3.05 12.39 15.47
CA LEU A 91 -4.11 12.79 14.56
C LEU A 91 -5.51 12.66 15.19
N GLU A 92 -5.63 11.99 16.33
CA GLU A 92 -6.90 11.75 17.01
C GLU A 92 -7.69 13.06 17.16
N SER A 93 -8.98 12.97 16.84
CA SER A 93 -9.92 14.08 16.74
C SER A 93 -11.02 13.86 17.78
N ASP A 94 -11.48 14.92 18.44
CA ASP A 94 -12.59 14.86 19.39
C ASP A 94 -13.94 14.44 18.75
N ARG A 95 -13.99 14.30 17.42
CA ARG A 95 -15.17 13.91 16.65
C ARG A 95 -14.97 12.54 16.00
N ALA A 96 -15.98 11.67 16.18
CA ALA A 96 -15.97 10.27 15.75
C ALA A 96 -16.60 10.02 14.36
N GLU A 97 -16.77 11.04 13.51
CA GLU A 97 -17.62 10.97 12.31
C GLU A 97 -16.83 11.02 10.98
N GLY A 98 -15.55 10.63 10.99
CA GLY A 98 -14.74 10.57 9.77
C GLY A 98 -15.18 9.45 8.83
N ARG A 99 -15.01 9.65 7.51
CA ARG A 99 -15.11 8.59 6.51
C ARG A 99 -13.78 8.46 5.77
N SER A 100 -13.38 7.23 5.50
CA SER A 100 -12.18 6.93 4.73
C SER A 100 -12.25 7.58 3.35
N TRP A 101 -11.18 8.28 2.96
CA TRP A 101 -11.11 9.00 1.68
C TRP A 101 -10.99 8.06 0.47
N TYR A 102 -10.63 6.80 0.71
CA TYR A 102 -10.58 5.75 -0.29
C TYR A 102 -11.76 4.79 -0.11
N GLY A 103 -12.25 4.28 -1.23
CA GLY A 103 -13.27 3.25 -1.23
C GLY A 103 -12.70 1.85 -0.99
N GLY A 104 -13.60 0.92 -0.66
CA GLY A 104 -13.30 -0.51 -0.64
C GLY A 104 -12.84 -1.04 -2.01
N PRO A 105 -12.45 -2.32 -2.06
CA PRO A 105 -11.83 -2.86 -3.25
C PRO A 105 -12.72 -2.83 -4.49
N GLY A 106 -12.12 -2.50 -5.63
CA GLY A 106 -12.79 -2.40 -6.92
C GLY A 106 -12.78 -3.73 -7.67
N ALA A 107 -13.61 -3.85 -8.73
CA ALA A 107 -13.66 -5.06 -9.56
C ALA A 107 -12.30 -5.46 -10.17
N GLY A 108 -11.41 -4.50 -10.42
CA GLY A 108 -10.05 -4.75 -10.91
C GLY A 108 -9.13 -5.43 -9.89
N GLU A 109 -9.50 -5.46 -8.61
CA GLU A 109 -8.72 -6.11 -7.55
C GLU A 109 -9.24 -7.52 -7.20
N LEU A 110 -10.43 -7.85 -7.67
CA LEU A 110 -11.08 -9.13 -7.47
C LEU A 110 -10.77 -10.08 -8.63
N LEU A 111 -9.51 -10.52 -8.69
CA LEU A 111 -9.03 -11.48 -9.69
C LEU A 111 -9.03 -12.91 -9.13
N GLU A 112 -9.40 -13.87 -9.98
CA GLU A 112 -9.20 -15.29 -9.69
C GLU A 112 -7.73 -15.66 -9.94
N TRP A 113 -6.96 -15.75 -8.85
CA TRP A 113 -5.50 -15.96 -8.95
C TRP A 113 -5.08 -17.40 -9.25
N GLU A 114 -5.89 -18.40 -8.91
CA GLU A 114 -5.55 -19.80 -9.12
C GLU A 114 -5.16 -20.14 -10.58
N PRO A 115 -5.95 -19.80 -11.62
CA PRO A 115 -5.56 -20.07 -13.01
C PRO A 115 -4.30 -19.32 -13.44
N ILE A 116 -4.06 -18.12 -12.90
CA ILE A 116 -2.87 -17.32 -13.19
C ILE A 116 -1.63 -17.98 -12.60
N LEU A 117 -1.68 -18.38 -11.33
CA LEU A 117 -0.59 -19.05 -10.63
C LEU A 117 -0.27 -20.42 -11.24
N LYS A 118 -1.30 -21.20 -11.57
CA LYS A 118 -1.15 -22.48 -12.30
C LYS A 118 -0.43 -22.30 -13.63
N ARG A 119 -0.83 -21.30 -14.43
CA ARG A 119 -0.19 -20.99 -15.71
C ARG A 119 1.25 -20.51 -15.52
N ALA A 120 1.51 -19.72 -14.48
CA ALA A 120 2.86 -19.31 -14.09
C ALA A 120 3.70 -20.49 -13.53
N GLY A 121 3.09 -21.62 -13.18
CA GLY A 121 3.78 -22.74 -12.54
C GLY A 121 4.29 -22.39 -11.14
N VAL A 122 3.61 -21.48 -10.45
CA VAL A 122 3.93 -21.05 -9.08
C VAL A 122 3.03 -21.79 -8.09
N SER A 123 3.61 -22.30 -7.00
CA SER A 123 2.93 -23.18 -6.03
C SER A 123 2.27 -22.44 -4.86
N ALA A 124 2.33 -21.11 -4.85
CA ALA A 124 1.76 -20.27 -3.81
C ALA A 124 0.25 -20.45 -3.62
N CYS A 125 -0.21 -20.30 -2.38
CA CYS A 125 -1.63 -20.38 -2.04
C CYS A 125 -2.43 -19.25 -2.72
N PRO A 126 -3.40 -19.55 -3.61
CA PRO A 126 -4.15 -18.53 -4.34
C PRO A 126 -4.90 -17.56 -3.44
N THR A 127 -5.47 -18.04 -2.33
CA THR A 127 -6.21 -17.21 -1.36
C THR A 127 -5.30 -16.17 -0.70
N ARG A 128 -4.07 -16.56 -0.32
CA ARG A 128 -3.11 -15.64 0.30
C ARG A 128 -2.59 -14.62 -0.71
N VAL A 129 -2.36 -15.04 -1.95
CA VAL A 129 -1.99 -14.12 -3.05
C VAL A 129 -3.12 -13.11 -3.30
N ALA A 130 -4.37 -13.58 -3.32
CA ALA A 130 -5.54 -12.72 -3.50
C ALA A 130 -5.63 -11.65 -2.42
N GLN A 131 -5.56 -12.07 -1.16
CA GLN A 131 -5.67 -11.17 -0.01
C GLN A 131 -4.50 -10.18 0.04
N ALA A 132 -3.27 -10.65 -0.11
CA ALA A 132 -2.09 -9.77 -0.12
C ALA A 132 -2.14 -8.77 -1.28
N TYR A 133 -2.52 -9.21 -2.49
CA TYR A 133 -2.67 -8.32 -3.63
C TYR A 133 -3.74 -7.25 -3.40
N LEU A 134 -4.90 -7.65 -2.88
CA LEU A 134 -6.03 -6.76 -2.60
C LEU A 134 -5.61 -5.61 -1.69
N GLU A 135 -5.04 -5.92 -0.53
CA GLU A 135 -4.71 -4.92 0.47
C GLU A 135 -3.53 -4.03 0.06
N LEU A 136 -2.55 -4.59 -0.65
CA LEU A 136 -1.46 -3.78 -1.23
C LEU A 136 -1.95 -2.86 -2.35
N ALA A 137 -2.90 -3.30 -3.17
CA ALA A 137 -3.53 -2.44 -4.19
C ALA A 137 -4.37 -1.33 -3.56
N VAL A 138 -5.11 -1.63 -2.49
CA VAL A 138 -5.85 -0.65 -1.69
C VAL A 138 -4.90 0.40 -1.11
N LEU A 139 -3.75 0.00 -0.55
CA LEU A 139 -2.73 0.93 -0.06
C LEU A 139 -2.25 1.88 -1.16
N VAL A 140 -1.87 1.34 -2.33
CA VAL A 140 -1.39 2.17 -3.45
C VAL A 140 -2.47 3.15 -3.89
N ARG A 141 -3.73 2.69 -3.98
CA ARG A 141 -4.86 3.56 -4.34
C ARG A 141 -5.15 4.61 -3.27
N ALA A 142 -5.05 4.27 -1.98
CA ALA A 142 -5.26 5.21 -0.89
C ALA A 142 -4.25 6.35 -0.94
N LEU A 143 -2.96 6.03 -1.16
CA LEU A 143 -1.90 7.03 -1.33
C LEU A 143 -2.10 7.86 -2.60
N GLN A 144 -2.45 7.22 -3.73
CA GLN A 144 -2.77 7.94 -4.96
C GLN A 144 -3.96 8.91 -4.75
N GLY A 145 -5.00 8.48 -4.03
CA GLY A 145 -6.16 9.30 -3.70
C GLY A 145 -5.81 10.54 -2.88
N LEU A 146 -4.93 10.41 -1.88
CA LEU A 146 -4.42 11.58 -1.14
C LEU A 146 -3.65 12.54 -2.07
N ALA A 147 -2.80 12.00 -2.95
CA ALA A 147 -2.06 12.82 -3.91
C ALA A 147 -2.98 13.55 -4.88
N ASP A 148 -4.03 12.89 -5.37
CA ASP A 148 -5.01 13.48 -6.28
C ASP A 148 -5.82 14.57 -5.58
N MET A 149 -6.24 14.35 -4.33
CA MET A 149 -6.93 15.34 -3.49
C MET A 149 -6.03 16.55 -3.19
N ALA A 150 -4.74 16.34 -2.92
CA ALA A 150 -3.76 17.41 -2.71
C ALA A 150 -3.63 18.31 -3.95
N ARG A 151 -3.60 17.72 -5.15
CA ARG A 151 -3.49 18.48 -6.41
C ARG A 151 -4.70 19.36 -6.72
N ILE A 152 -5.88 19.02 -6.20
CA ILE A 152 -7.11 19.79 -6.37
C ILE A 152 -7.49 20.61 -5.14
N GLU A 153 -6.55 20.76 -4.18
CA GLU A 153 -6.75 21.51 -2.93
C GLU A 153 -7.97 21.03 -2.11
N ALA A 154 -8.26 19.73 -2.18
CA ALA A 154 -9.39 19.10 -1.50
C ALA A 154 -8.94 18.01 -0.52
N ALA A 155 -7.83 18.22 0.19
CA ALA A 155 -7.30 17.27 1.17
C ALA A 155 -8.38 16.90 2.21
N PRO A 156 -8.41 15.62 2.68
CA PRO A 156 -9.38 15.20 3.67
C PRO A 156 -9.19 15.98 4.96
N ASP A 157 -10.28 16.23 5.68
CA ASP A 157 -10.16 16.75 7.03
C ASP A 157 -9.49 15.74 7.97
N ARG A 158 -9.04 16.23 9.12
CA ARG A 158 -8.36 15.43 10.14
C ARG A 158 -9.12 14.17 10.56
N SER A 159 -10.44 14.26 10.68
CA SER A 159 -11.30 13.13 11.08
C SER A 159 -11.34 12.05 10.00
N SER A 160 -11.44 12.45 8.73
CA SER A 160 -11.47 11.55 7.57
C SER A 160 -10.10 10.93 7.31
N LEU A 161 -9.02 11.70 7.49
CA LEU A 161 -7.65 11.22 7.41
C LEU A 161 -7.35 10.19 8.52
N TRP A 162 -7.86 10.42 9.73
CA TRP A 162 -7.72 9.45 10.82
C TRP A 162 -8.46 8.15 10.50
N ALA A 163 -9.73 8.25 10.08
CA ALA A 163 -10.56 7.08 9.75
C ALA A 163 -9.90 6.21 8.66
N GLY A 164 -9.44 6.81 7.57
CA GLY A 164 -8.82 6.01 6.51
C GLY A 164 -7.44 5.46 6.87
N LEU A 165 -6.61 6.17 7.64
CA LEU A 165 -5.32 5.61 8.08
C LEU A 165 -5.50 4.46 9.07
N PHE A 166 -6.54 4.53 9.92
CA PHE A 166 -6.90 3.46 10.84
C PHE A 166 -7.37 2.21 10.08
N ASP A 167 -8.32 2.36 9.16
CA ASP A 167 -8.79 1.27 8.30
C ASP A 167 -7.63 0.63 7.51
N LEU A 168 -6.73 1.46 6.99
CA LEU A 168 -5.58 1.01 6.21
C LEU A 168 -4.64 0.17 7.07
N ARG A 169 -4.39 0.58 8.32
CA ARG A 169 -3.59 -0.20 9.28
C ARG A 169 -4.17 -1.59 9.48
N GLU A 170 -5.46 -1.70 9.77
CA GLU A 170 -6.11 -2.99 10.03
C GLU A 170 -6.05 -3.94 8.83
N ASN A 171 -6.15 -3.39 7.62
CA ASN A 171 -6.02 -4.13 6.38
C ASN A 171 -4.58 -4.63 6.16
N LEU A 172 -3.60 -3.76 6.39
CA LEU A 172 -2.18 -4.07 6.19
C LEU A 172 -1.64 -5.06 7.21
N GLU A 173 -2.14 -5.06 8.45
CA GLU A 173 -1.82 -6.08 9.44
C GLU A 173 -2.21 -7.49 8.96
N ARG A 174 -3.39 -7.63 8.36
CA ARG A 174 -3.84 -8.90 7.77
C ARG A 174 -2.98 -9.29 6.58
N ALA A 175 -2.68 -8.33 5.70
CA ALA A 175 -1.82 -8.54 4.55
C ALA A 175 -0.41 -9.02 4.93
N ALA A 176 0.17 -8.47 6.01
CA ALA A 176 1.48 -8.85 6.49
C ALA A 176 1.56 -10.34 6.89
N ILE A 177 0.48 -10.92 7.43
CA ILE A 177 0.41 -12.35 7.76
C ILE A 177 0.50 -13.20 6.49
N ASP A 178 -0.23 -12.82 5.45
CA ASP A 178 -0.21 -13.54 4.17
C ASP A 178 1.10 -13.37 3.43
N LEU A 179 1.66 -12.17 3.41
CA LEU A 179 2.97 -11.90 2.81
C LEU A 179 4.08 -12.71 3.51
N ARG A 180 4.05 -12.82 4.84
CA ARG A 180 5.00 -13.65 5.58
C ARG A 180 4.90 -15.13 5.21
N ALA A 181 3.68 -15.63 5.01
CA ALA A 181 3.48 -17.01 4.57
C ALA A 181 3.94 -17.23 3.11
N LEU A 182 3.79 -16.22 2.25
CA LEU A 182 4.30 -16.26 0.87
C LEU A 182 5.83 -16.10 0.78
N ALA A 183 6.45 -15.48 1.79
CA ALA A 183 7.89 -15.30 1.90
C ALA A 183 8.64 -16.55 2.39
N ALA A 184 7.93 -17.53 2.98
CA ALA A 184 8.50 -18.79 3.48
C ALA A 184 8.89 -19.79 2.36
#